data_AF-A0A4V3FFL3-F1
#
_entry.id   AF-A0A4V3FFL3-F1
#
_cell.length_a   1.000
_cell.length_b   1.000
_cell.length_c   1.000
_cell.angle_alpha   90.00
_cell.angle_beta   90.00
_cell.angle_gamma   90.00
#
_symmetry.space_group_name_H-M   'P 1'
#
loop_
_entity.id
_entity.type
_entity.pdbx_description
1 polymer ?
#
loop_
_entity_poly.entity_id
_entity_poly.type
_entity_poly.pdbx_seq_one_letter_code
_entity_poly.pdbx_strand_id
1 'polypeptide(L)'
;MNTPDDPLDELLSQWQVPGEAPPSFQREVWARIAADEADPGLWEKLSSFLIQPRGWMVAAVTSIFIGAGMAWMETRPSRLNPHEAYVHSISPFASQHLASH
;
A
#
# COMPACT_ATOMS: atom_id res chain seq x y z
N MET A 1 -39.00 -12.94 -20.77
CA MET A 1 -40.26 -12.63 -20.07
C MET A 1 -40.36 -11.11 -20.08
N ASN A 2 -41.10 -10.54 -21.02
CA ASN A 2 -41.30 -9.09 -21.08
C ASN A 2 -42.15 -8.69 -19.87
N THR A 3 -41.57 -7.95 -18.95
CA THR A 3 -42.34 -7.25 -17.91
C THR A 3 -43.32 -6.32 -18.63
N PRO A 4 -44.62 -6.35 -18.31
CA PRO A 4 -45.59 -5.41 -18.89
C PRO A 4 -45.12 -3.98 -18.59
N ASP A 5 -45.12 -3.12 -19.61
CA ASP A 5 -44.68 -1.73 -19.50
C ASP A 5 -45.38 -1.07 -18.30
N ASP A 6 -44.61 -0.72 -17.29
CA ASP A 6 -45.13 -0.15 -16.05
C ASP A 6 -45.60 1.28 -16.38
N PRO A 7 -46.88 1.63 -16.15
CA PRO A 7 -47.38 2.99 -16.38
C PRO A 7 -46.60 4.05 -15.56
N LEU A 8 -45.84 3.62 -14.56
CA LEU A 8 -44.92 4.46 -13.82
C LEU A 8 -43.73 4.94 -14.66
N ASP A 9 -43.21 4.12 -15.57
CA ASP A 9 -42.07 4.50 -16.42
C ASP A 9 -42.45 5.64 -17.38
N GLU A 10 -43.69 5.64 -17.88
CA GLU A 10 -44.22 6.71 -18.73
C GLU A 10 -44.39 8.02 -17.93
N LEU A 11 -44.86 7.96 -16.68
CA LEU A 11 -44.94 9.12 -15.79
C LEU A 11 -43.56 9.67 -15.40
N LEU A 12 -42.58 8.79 -15.16
CA LEU A 12 -41.20 9.18 -14.87
C LEU A 12 -40.52 9.83 -16.07
N SER A 13 -40.87 9.40 -17.29
CA SER A 13 -40.38 10.02 -18.52
C SER A 13 -40.96 11.43 -18.73
N GLN A 14 -42.21 11.67 -18.34
CA GLN A 14 -42.87 12.98 -18.42
C GLN A 14 -42.39 13.96 -17.32
N TRP A 15 -41.93 13.45 -16.18
CA TRP A 15 -41.46 14.30 -15.07
C TRP A 15 -40.12 15.00 -15.35
N GLN A 16 -39.32 14.52 -16.31
CA GLN A 16 -38.05 15.15 -16.64
C GLN A 16 -38.28 16.49 -17.35
N VAL A 17 -38.59 17.52 -16.58
CA VAL A 17 -38.49 18.91 -16.98
C VAL A 17 -37.00 19.25 -16.96
N PRO A 18 -36.33 19.45 -18.11
CA PRO A 18 -34.98 19.95 -18.11
C PRO A 18 -35.05 21.40 -17.63
N GLY A 19 -34.82 21.60 -16.33
CA GLY A 19 -34.66 22.94 -15.79
C GLY A 19 -33.49 23.62 -16.49
N GLU A 20 -33.73 24.79 -17.06
CA GLU A 20 -32.68 25.61 -17.65
C GLU A 20 -31.71 26.01 -16.53
N ALA A 21 -30.55 25.33 -16.50
CA ALA A 21 -29.53 25.61 -15.52
C ALA A 21 -28.98 27.03 -15.77
N PRO A 22 -28.79 27.86 -14.72
CA PRO A 22 -28.19 29.18 -14.87
C PRO A 22 -26.83 29.07 -15.58
N PRO A 23 -26.43 30.03 -16.44
CA PRO A 23 -25.14 29.98 -17.13
C PRO A 23 -23.94 29.98 -16.17
N SER A 24 -24.11 30.43 -14.92
CA SER A 24 -23.11 30.31 -13.85
C SER A 24 -22.93 28.87 -13.34
N PHE A 25 -23.97 28.03 -13.43
CA PHE A 25 -23.95 26.65 -12.95
C PHE A 25 -22.99 25.79 -13.77
N GLN A 26 -22.96 25.96 -15.09
CA GLN A 26 -22.01 25.23 -15.94
C GLN A 26 -20.56 25.56 -15.56
N ARG A 27 -20.26 26.84 -15.32
CA ARG A 27 -18.92 27.27 -14.92
C ARG A 27 -18.51 26.68 -13.57
N GLU A 28 -19.43 26.58 -12.63
CA GLU A 28 -19.17 26.00 -11.31
C GLU A 28 -18.99 24.48 -11.38
N VAL A 29 -19.79 23.77 -12.17
CA VAL A 29 -19.64 22.32 -12.40
C VAL A 29 -18.29 22.02 -13.04
N TRP A 30 -17.90 22.74 -14.09
CA TRP A 30 -16.59 22.56 -14.72
C TRP A 30 -15.43 22.91 -13.79
N ALA A 31 -15.58 23.93 -12.94
CA ALA A 31 -14.57 24.25 -11.93
C ALA A 31 -14.42 23.13 -10.90
N ARG A 32 -15.51 22.48 -10.49
CA ARG A 32 -15.48 21.33 -9.57
C ARG A 32 -14.86 20.10 -10.21
N ILE A 33 -15.23 19.77 -11.46
CA ILE A 33 -14.64 18.65 -12.20
C ILE A 33 -13.14 18.85 -12.39
N ALA A 34 -12.72 20.05 -12.80
CA ALA A 34 -11.31 20.38 -12.96
C ALA A 34 -10.52 20.31 -11.64
N ALA A 35 -11.16 20.63 -10.50
CA ALA A 35 -10.53 20.51 -9.18
C ALA A 35 -10.38 19.04 -8.74
N ASP A 36 -11.35 18.19 -9.05
CA ASP A 36 -11.34 16.77 -8.73
C ASP A 36 -10.33 16.00 -9.58
N GLU A 37 -10.19 16.36 -10.86
CA GLU A 37 -9.23 15.77 -11.79
C GLU A 37 -7.78 16.26 -11.54
N ALA A 38 -7.63 17.39 -10.85
CA ALA A 38 -6.33 17.97 -10.51
C ALA A 38 -5.71 17.41 -9.22
N ASP A 39 -6.41 16.58 -8.44
CA ASP A 39 -5.83 15.93 -7.27
C ASP A 39 -5.38 14.51 -7.62
N PRO A 40 -4.10 14.31 -8.05
CA PRO A 40 -3.63 12.98 -8.37
C PRO A 40 -3.75 12.10 -7.13
N GLY A 41 -4.33 10.91 -7.33
CA GLY A 41 -4.55 9.97 -6.25
C GLY A 41 -3.25 9.68 -5.52
N LEU A 42 -3.32 9.30 -4.23
CA LEU A 42 -2.14 8.98 -3.42
C LEU A 42 -1.22 7.96 -4.13
N TRP A 43 -1.81 7.06 -4.92
CA TRP A 43 -1.09 6.07 -5.73
C TRP A 43 -0.30 6.68 -6.90
N GLU A 44 -0.86 7.67 -7.58
CA GLU A 44 -0.20 8.39 -8.69
C GLU A 44 0.91 9.31 -8.19
N LYS A 45 0.72 9.94 -7.02
CA LYS A 45 1.79 10.68 -6.34
C LYS A 45 2.95 9.75 -5.96
N LEU A 46 2.65 8.55 -5.46
CA LEU A 46 3.66 7.56 -5.07
C LEU A 46 4.42 6.99 -6.27
N SER A 47 3.72 6.64 -7.36
CA SER A 47 4.35 6.15 -8.58
C SER A 47 5.21 7.22 -9.25
N SER A 48 4.72 8.46 -9.32
CA SER A 48 5.49 9.60 -9.84
C SER A 48 6.75 9.86 -9.01
N PHE A 49 6.67 9.72 -7.68
CA PHE A 49 7.83 9.85 -6.79
C PHE A 49 8.87 8.74 -7.02
N LEU A 50 8.43 7.49 -7.24
CA LEU A 50 9.30 6.35 -7.54
C LEU A 50 9.98 6.45 -8.91
N ILE A 51 9.35 7.08 -9.89
CA ILE A 51 9.89 7.26 -11.25
C ILE A 51 10.97 8.35 -11.28
N GLN A 52 10.93 9.33 -10.37
CA GLN A 52 11.95 10.37 -10.31
C GLN A 52 13.30 9.80 -9.81
N PRO A 53 14.43 10.27 -10.36
CA PRO A 53 15.78 9.80 -9.97
C PRO A 53 16.10 10.05 -8.48
N ARG A 54 15.40 11.00 -7.83
CA ARG A 54 15.50 11.23 -6.38
C ARG A 54 14.81 10.12 -5.58
N GLY A 55 13.73 9.54 -6.10
CA GLY A 55 13.03 8.40 -5.48
C GLY A 55 13.88 7.14 -5.43
N TRP A 56 14.73 6.92 -6.44
CA TRP A 56 15.64 5.77 -6.50
C TRP A 56 16.70 5.81 -5.40
N MET A 57 17.25 6.99 -5.11
CA MET A 57 18.18 7.16 -3.99
C MET A 57 17.51 6.86 -2.65
N VAL A 58 16.29 7.35 -2.43
CA VAL A 58 15.55 7.07 -1.20
C VAL A 58 15.28 5.57 -1.06
N ALA A 59 14.84 4.91 -2.14
CA ALA A 59 14.58 3.47 -2.16
C ALA A 59 15.84 2.63 -1.92
N ALA A 60 16.99 3.04 -2.46
CA ALA A 60 18.27 2.36 -2.24
C ALA A 60 18.74 2.52 -0.79
N VAL A 61 18.61 3.72 -0.22
CA VAL A 61 18.99 3.97 1.18
C VAL A 61 18.08 3.16 2.12
N THR A 62 16.77 3.16 1.90
CA THR A 62 15.84 2.39 2.74
C THR A 62 16.09 0.89 2.64
N SER A 63 16.38 0.35 1.45
CA SER A 63 16.69 -1.08 1.29
C SER A 63 17.96 -1.48 2.05
N ILE A 64 18.99 -0.63 2.05
CA ILE A 64 20.21 -0.85 2.83
C ILE A 64 19.90 -0.85 4.33
N PHE A 65 19.10 0.10 4.83
CA PHE A 65 18.71 0.14 6.24
C PHE A 65 17.89 -1.08 6.66
N ILE A 66 16.96 -1.53 5.81
CA ILE A 66 16.14 -2.71 6.08
C ILE A 66 17.03 -3.97 6.10
N GLY A 67 17.91 -4.13 5.11
CA GLY A 67 18.84 -5.25 5.05
C GLY A 67 19.80 -5.28 6.25
N ALA A 68 20.38 -4.13 6.59
CA ALA A 68 21.24 -3.99 7.76
C ALA A 68 20.48 -4.27 9.07
N GLY A 69 19.23 -3.80 9.17
CA GLY A 69 18.36 -4.06 10.32
C GLY A 69 18.04 -5.55 10.50
N MET A 70 17.74 -6.26 9.41
CA MET A 70 17.52 -7.70 9.45
C MET A 70 18.79 -8.47 9.81
N ALA A 71 19.92 -8.15 9.19
CA ALA A 71 21.21 -8.78 9.53
C ALA A 71 21.60 -8.53 11.00
N TRP A 72 21.30 -7.34 11.53
CA TRP A 72 21.52 -7.04 12.94
C TRP A 72 20.60 -7.82 13.87
N MET A 73 19.37 -8.10 13.45
CA MET A 73 18.43 -8.91 14.21
C MET A 73 18.83 -10.38 14.24
N GLU A 74 19.35 -10.90 13.13
CA GLU A 74 19.83 -12.29 13.00
C GLU A 74 21.14 -12.54 13.74
N THR A 75 22.02 -11.54 13.82
CA THR A 75 23.28 -11.62 14.59
C THR A 75 23.10 -11.42 16.08
N ARG A 76 21.87 -11.15 16.57
CA ARG A 76 21.64 -11.11 18.02
C ARG A 76 21.89 -12.50 18.59
N PRO A 77 22.79 -12.66 19.56
CA PRO A 77 22.98 -13.94 20.20
C PRO A 77 21.66 -14.35 20.85
N SER A 78 21.09 -15.45 20.37
CA SER A 78 19.94 -16.09 20.99
C SER A 78 20.29 -16.30 22.45
N ARG A 79 19.56 -15.61 23.34
CA ARG A 79 19.70 -15.83 24.78
C ARG A 79 19.22 -17.24 25.07
N LEU A 80 20.15 -18.19 25.11
CA LEU A 80 19.87 -19.57 25.47
C LEU A 80 19.20 -19.59 26.84
N ASN A 81 18.13 -20.35 26.96
CA ASN A 81 17.53 -20.63 28.25
C ASN A 81 18.60 -21.30 29.15
N PRO A 82 18.73 -20.98 30.45
CA PRO A 82 19.72 -21.61 31.33
C PRO A 82 19.77 -23.14 31.25
N HIS A 83 18.63 -23.80 30.98
CA HIS A 83 18.58 -25.23 30.73
C HIS A 83 19.30 -25.65 29.43
N GLU A 84 19.09 -24.92 28.33
CA GLU A 84 19.73 -25.16 27.03
C GLU A 84 21.24 -24.89 27.09
N ALA A 85 21.65 -23.85 27.82
CA ALA A 85 23.06 -23.56 28.06
C ALA A 85 23.76 -24.69 28.83
N TYR A 86 23.08 -25.27 29.84
CA TYR A 86 23.59 -26.43 30.55
C TYR A 86 23.73 -27.65 29.64
N VAL A 87 22.67 -28.01 28.89
CA VAL A 87 22.70 -29.14 27.95
C VAL A 87 23.80 -28.97 26.90
N HIS A 88 24.00 -27.76 26.39
CA HIS A 88 25.08 -27.46 25.44
C HIS A 88 26.48 -27.63 26.07
N SER A 89 26.65 -27.30 27.35
CA SER A 89 27.95 -27.43 28.04
C SER A 89 28.38 -28.87 28.31
N ILE A 90 27.42 -29.80 28.37
CA ILE A 90 27.68 -31.24 28.62
C ILE A 90 27.52 -32.11 27.37
N SER A 91 27.11 -31.52 26.23
CA SER A 91 26.90 -32.28 25.00
C SER A 91 28.24 -32.68 24.38
N PRO A 92 28.54 -33.99 24.26
CA PRO A 92 29.76 -34.47 23.61
C PRO A 92 29.76 -34.23 22.09
N PHE A 93 28.61 -33.85 21.52
CA PHE A 93 28.43 -33.56 20.10
C PHE A 93 28.44 -32.06 19.79
N ALA A 94 28.66 -31.19 20.78
CA ALA A 94 28.88 -29.78 20.53
C ALA A 94 30.13 -29.64 19.64
N SER A 95 29.95 -29.07 18.46
CA SER A 95 30.87 -29.05 17.32
C SER A 95 32.27 -28.51 17.60
N GLN A 96 32.49 -27.90 18.78
CA GLN A 96 33.79 -27.44 19.26
C GLN A 96 34.79 -28.57 19.51
N HIS A 97 34.34 -29.79 19.81
CA HIS A 97 35.23 -30.95 20.05
C HIS A 97 35.50 -31.81 18.80
N LEU A 98 34.78 -31.60 17.70
CA LEU A 98 34.92 -32.38 16.46
C LEU A 98 35.87 -31.71 15.44
N ALA A 99 36.25 -30.45 15.64
CA ALA A 99 37.10 -29.69 14.72
C ALA A 99 38.62 -29.86 14.98
N SER A 100 39.02 -30.64 15.99
CA SER A 100 40.41 -30.82 16.39
C SER A 100 41.01 -32.18 15.98
N HIS A 101 40.57 -32.78 14.87
CA HIS A 101 41.11 -34.06 14.40
C HIS A 101 41.45 -34.08 12.92
#